data_AF-B0JTM9-F1
#
_entry.id   AF-B0JTM9-F1
#
_cell.length_a   1.000
_cell.length_b   1.000
_cell.length_c   1.000
_cell.angle_alpha   90.00
_cell.angle_beta   90.00
_cell.angle_gamma   90.00
#
_symmetry.space_group_name_H-M   'P 1'
#
loop_
_entity.id
_entity.type
_entity.pdbx_description
1 polymer ?
#
loop_
_entity_poly.entity_id
_entity_poly.type
_entity_poly.pdbx_seq_one_letter_code
_entity_poly.pdbx_strand_id
1 'polypeptide(L)'
;MANHPPRQVAQASSAYSIQGYCFSVANDDLDSTARIYIQGNQVTGRVEATIHNEQESYYSSYTQTLQGRKNGNQLNLNIKTKIELDTQTTQETWTLTSDSLNTGRVVYQKQPCLVSQIRFAPGTNTTTVNQSVVRGSRNIYLLRANQGQRMDLKITALENNAVFDVIAPNGQILKTEATQSSLKLPATGNYEIIVGGTRGNATYKLNVKIQ
;
A
#
# COMPACT_ATOMS: atom_id res chain seq x y z
N MET A 1 27.73 -39.00 -21.85
CA MET A 1 26.75 -38.38 -20.93
C MET A 1 27.31 -37.02 -20.54
N ALA A 2 26.80 -35.93 -21.13
CA ALA A 2 27.32 -34.59 -20.90
C ALA A 2 26.54 -33.90 -19.77
N ASN A 3 27.17 -33.77 -18.60
CA ASN A 3 26.66 -32.99 -17.48
C ASN A 3 26.64 -31.50 -17.83
N HIS A 4 25.45 -30.95 -18.05
CA HIS A 4 25.26 -29.50 -18.09
C HIS A 4 25.05 -28.99 -16.65
N PRO A 5 25.76 -27.95 -16.21
CA PRO A 5 25.46 -27.31 -14.94
C PRO A 5 24.08 -26.64 -14.99
N PRO A 6 23.34 -26.59 -13.88
CA PRO A 6 22.06 -25.89 -13.85
C PRO A 6 22.29 -24.41 -14.14
N ARG A 7 21.57 -23.87 -15.14
CA ARG A 7 21.50 -22.44 -15.41
C ARG A 7 21.06 -21.75 -14.13
N GLN A 8 21.96 -20.98 -13.51
CA GLN A 8 21.60 -20.05 -12.45
C GLN A 8 20.53 -19.11 -13.02
N VAL A 9 19.35 -19.14 -12.40
CA VAL A 9 18.29 -18.16 -12.63
C VAL A 9 18.89 -16.81 -12.26
N ALA A 10 19.09 -15.94 -13.25
CA ALA A 10 19.59 -14.60 -13.04
C ALA A 10 18.72 -13.92 -11.97
N GLN A 11 19.34 -13.58 -10.83
CA GLN A 11 18.71 -12.73 -9.83
C GLN A 11 18.32 -11.43 -10.53
N ALA A 12 17.01 -11.19 -10.68
CA ALA A 12 16.53 -9.92 -11.17
C ALA A 12 17.14 -8.81 -10.31
N SER A 13 17.80 -7.86 -10.97
CA SER A 13 18.62 -6.83 -10.36
C SER A 13 17.85 -6.05 -9.27
N SER A 14 18.52 -5.83 -8.14
CA SER A 14 18.06 -5.07 -6.96
C SER A 14 17.63 -3.63 -7.26
N ALA A 15 17.89 -3.11 -8.46
CA ALA A 15 17.49 -1.78 -8.92
C ALA A 15 15.97 -1.63 -9.17
N TYR A 16 15.21 -2.73 -9.23
CA TYR A 16 13.78 -2.71 -9.56
C TYR A 16 12.85 -3.11 -8.42
N SER A 17 13.38 -3.51 -7.26
CA SER A 17 12.55 -3.85 -6.10
C SER A 17 11.95 -2.61 -5.47
N ILE A 18 10.62 -2.62 -5.26
CA ILE A 18 9.95 -1.57 -4.50
C ILE A 18 10.17 -1.85 -3.02
N GLN A 19 10.75 -0.89 -2.31
CA GLN A 19 10.80 -0.86 -0.86
C GLN A 19 9.54 -0.16 -0.35
N GLY A 20 8.90 -0.72 0.67
CA GLY A 20 7.68 -0.17 1.25
C GLY A 20 7.80 0.01 2.75
N TYR A 21 7.25 1.11 3.26
CA TYR A 21 7.29 1.50 4.66
C TYR A 21 5.89 1.89 5.12
N CYS A 22 5.54 1.51 6.33
CA CYS A 22 4.30 1.90 6.98
C CYS A 22 4.61 2.66 8.24
N PHE A 23 3.86 3.72 8.49
CA PHE A 23 3.99 4.56 9.67
C PHE A 23 2.61 4.92 10.20
N SER A 24 2.55 5.25 11.48
CA SER A 24 1.36 5.84 12.10
C SER A 24 1.74 6.90 13.12
N VAL A 25 0.78 7.77 13.41
CA VAL A 25 0.77 8.68 14.54
C VAL A 25 -0.66 8.68 15.10
N ALA A 26 -0.78 8.63 16.41
CA ALA A 26 -2.04 8.77 17.13
C ALA A 26 -1.79 9.66 18.34
N ASN A 27 -2.51 10.77 18.43
CA ASN A 27 -2.53 11.68 19.56
C ASN A 27 -3.96 12.24 19.72
N ASP A 28 -4.15 13.17 20.66
CA ASP A 28 -5.46 13.72 21.00
C ASP A 28 -6.18 14.37 19.82
N ASP A 29 -5.44 14.89 18.83
CA ASP A 29 -6.00 15.65 17.71
C ASP A 29 -5.94 14.93 16.36
N LEU A 30 -5.13 13.87 16.25
CA LEU A 30 -4.79 13.23 14.98
C LEU A 30 -4.59 11.72 15.13
N ASP A 31 -5.37 10.94 14.40
CA ASP A 31 -5.05 9.56 14.04
C ASP A 31 -4.70 9.52 12.55
N SER A 32 -3.47 9.12 12.21
CA SER A 32 -3.04 9.05 10.83
C SER A 32 -2.08 7.91 10.54
N THR A 33 -2.23 7.32 9.35
CA THR A 33 -1.31 6.34 8.80
C THR A 33 -0.68 6.87 7.51
N ALA A 34 0.59 6.52 7.30
CA ALA A 34 1.33 6.86 6.09
C ALA A 34 2.00 5.61 5.51
N ARG A 35 1.91 5.45 4.19
CA ARG A 35 2.58 4.39 3.44
C ARG A 35 3.45 5.01 2.35
N ILE A 36 4.74 4.66 2.37
CA ILE A 36 5.74 5.19 1.46
C ILE A 36 6.35 4.04 0.66
N TYR A 37 6.42 4.20 -0.65
CA TYR A 37 7.03 3.25 -1.57
C TYR A 37 8.15 3.93 -2.35
N ILE A 38 9.30 3.26 -2.41
CA ILE A 38 10.51 3.74 -3.06
C ILE A 38 10.95 2.71 -4.11
N GLN A 39 11.08 3.17 -5.36
CA GLN A 39 11.65 2.38 -6.46
C GLN A 39 12.79 3.18 -7.10
N GLY A 40 14.03 2.77 -6.86
CA GLY A 40 15.19 3.62 -7.14
C GLY A 40 15.06 4.95 -6.39
N ASN A 41 15.00 6.07 -7.11
CA ASN A 41 14.76 7.39 -6.52
C ASN A 41 13.30 7.85 -6.61
N GLN A 42 12.41 7.09 -7.26
CA GLN A 42 11.00 7.45 -7.36
C GLN A 42 10.29 7.16 -6.04
N VAL A 43 9.51 8.13 -5.58
CA VAL A 43 8.68 8.01 -4.37
C VAL A 43 7.22 8.07 -4.77
N THR A 44 6.44 7.12 -4.27
CA THR A 44 4.98 7.20 -4.23
C THR A 44 4.50 6.91 -2.83
N GLY A 45 3.31 7.34 -2.47
CA GLY A 45 2.76 7.00 -1.17
C GLY A 45 1.38 7.55 -0.93
N ARG A 46 0.90 7.30 0.29
CA ARG A 46 -0.43 7.68 0.72
C ARG A 46 -0.43 8.05 2.19
N VAL A 47 -1.27 9.02 2.55
CA VAL A 47 -1.65 9.29 3.93
C VAL A 47 -3.16 9.17 4.05
N GLU A 48 -3.61 8.59 5.16
CA GLU A 48 -5.00 8.59 5.61
C GLU A 48 -4.99 9.16 7.01
N ALA A 49 -5.88 10.11 7.28
CA ALA A 49 -5.87 10.84 8.54
C ALA A 49 -7.29 11.21 8.96
N THR A 50 -7.51 11.17 10.27
CA THR A 50 -8.68 11.72 10.94
C THR A 50 -8.19 12.74 11.95
N ILE A 51 -8.75 13.95 11.86
CA ILE A 51 -8.56 15.03 12.82
C ILE A 51 -9.73 14.98 13.79
N HIS A 52 -9.42 15.06 15.07
CA HIS A 52 -10.36 15.05 16.18
C HIS A 52 -10.20 16.34 16.98
N ASN A 53 -11.30 16.97 17.35
CA ASN A 53 -11.34 17.97 18.41
C ASN A 53 -12.58 17.70 19.25
N GLU A 54 -12.39 16.99 20.36
CA GLU A 54 -13.48 16.58 21.25
C GLU A 54 -14.18 17.76 21.91
N GLN A 55 -13.43 18.81 22.26
CA GLN A 55 -13.98 20.01 22.91
C GLN A 55 -14.94 20.76 22.00
N GLU A 56 -14.67 20.76 20.69
CA GLU A 56 -15.50 21.43 19.67
C GLU A 56 -16.44 20.47 18.93
N SER A 57 -16.46 19.18 19.28
CA SER A 57 -17.20 18.13 18.57
C SER A 57 -16.90 18.11 17.05
N TYR A 58 -15.66 18.43 16.67
CA TYR A 58 -15.23 18.50 15.29
C TYR A 58 -14.46 17.24 14.90
N TYR A 59 -14.86 16.64 13.77
CA TYR A 59 -14.27 15.44 13.21
C TYR A 59 -14.16 15.61 11.70
N SER A 60 -12.96 15.48 11.14
CA SER A 60 -12.77 15.50 9.70
C SER A 60 -11.73 14.49 9.28
N SER A 61 -11.87 13.95 8.06
CA SER A 61 -10.90 13.01 7.51
C SER A 61 -10.40 13.48 6.16
N TYR A 62 -9.12 13.22 5.89
CA TYR A 62 -8.52 13.51 4.61
C TYR A 62 -7.62 12.38 4.15
N THR A 63 -7.43 12.31 2.84
CA THR A 63 -6.47 11.39 2.22
C THR A 63 -5.47 12.18 1.40
N GLN A 64 -4.24 11.71 1.34
CA GLN A 64 -3.21 12.30 0.50
C GLN A 64 -2.66 11.25 -0.46
N THR A 65 -2.35 11.68 -1.68
CA THR A 65 -1.51 10.91 -2.60
C THR A 65 -0.18 11.64 -2.78
N LEU A 66 0.91 10.89 -2.68
CA LEU A 66 2.27 11.40 -2.68
C LEU A 66 2.98 10.92 -3.95
N GLN A 67 3.62 11.83 -4.67
CA GLN A 67 4.47 11.51 -5.81
C GLN A 67 5.71 12.39 -5.79
N GLY A 68 6.89 11.80 -5.95
CA GLY A 68 8.10 12.59 -5.81
C GLY A 68 9.39 11.83 -6.06
N ARG A 69 10.47 12.41 -5.55
CA ARG A 69 11.81 11.82 -5.62
C ARG A 69 12.51 11.84 -4.27
N LYS A 70 13.33 10.82 -4.04
CA LYS A 70 14.20 10.71 -2.87
C LYS A 70 15.58 11.31 -3.18
N ASN A 71 16.10 12.11 -2.26
CA ASN A 71 17.46 12.61 -2.23
C ASN A 71 18.05 12.39 -0.83
N GLY A 72 18.96 11.43 -0.67
CA GLY A 72 19.40 11.01 0.66
C GLY A 72 18.21 10.49 1.50
N ASN A 73 17.94 11.13 2.63
CA ASN A 73 16.78 10.87 3.49
C ASN A 73 15.59 11.80 3.21
N GLN A 74 15.73 12.78 2.31
CA GLN A 74 14.67 13.71 1.97
C GLN A 74 13.78 13.16 0.86
N LEU A 75 12.47 13.33 1.01
CA LEU A 75 11.45 13.03 0.03
C LEU A 75 10.87 14.35 -0.48
N ASN A 76 11.19 14.72 -1.72
CA ASN A 76 10.65 15.91 -2.36
C ASN A 76 9.34 15.51 -3.05
N LEU A 77 8.21 15.90 -2.47
CA LEU A 77 6.88 15.37 -2.78
C LEU A 77 5.98 16.45 -3.38
N ASN A 78 5.26 16.09 -4.45
CA ASN A 78 4.00 16.70 -4.82
C ASN A 78 2.89 15.92 -4.11
N ILE A 79 2.12 16.61 -3.28
CA ILE A 79 1.10 16.03 -2.42
C ILE A 79 -0.25 16.54 -2.87
N LYS A 80 -1.16 15.63 -3.20
CA LYS A 80 -2.56 15.96 -3.44
C LYS A 80 -3.38 15.51 -2.25
N THR A 81 -3.95 16.46 -1.52
CA THR A 81 -4.84 16.24 -0.38
C THR A 81 -6.29 16.31 -0.86
N LYS A 82 -7.10 15.33 -0.47
CA LYS A 82 -8.55 15.32 -0.67
C LYS A 82 -9.23 15.29 0.69
N ILE A 83 -10.07 16.30 0.94
CA ILE A 83 -10.92 16.43 2.12
C ILE A 83 -12.33 16.68 1.59
N GLU A 84 -13.25 15.76 1.87
CA GLU A 84 -14.62 15.80 1.35
C GLU A 84 -14.67 16.02 -0.19
N LEU A 85 -15.18 17.17 -0.64
CA LEU A 85 -15.27 17.57 -2.06
C LEU A 85 -14.09 18.43 -2.52
N ASP A 86 -13.23 18.86 -1.60
CA ASP A 86 -12.11 19.74 -1.89
C ASP A 86 -10.83 18.96 -2.16
N THR A 87 -10.03 19.52 -3.05
CA THR A 87 -8.75 18.96 -3.43
C THR A 87 -7.72 20.07 -3.49
N GLN A 88 -6.63 19.89 -2.76
CA GLN A 88 -5.50 20.82 -2.72
C GLN A 88 -4.23 20.11 -3.15
N THR A 89 -3.29 20.86 -3.74
CA THR A 89 -1.97 20.35 -4.10
C THR A 89 -0.89 21.20 -3.46
N THR A 90 0.06 20.57 -2.79
CA THR A 90 1.21 21.22 -2.16
C THR A 90 2.52 20.54 -2.59
N GLN A 91 3.62 21.27 -2.45
CA GLN A 91 4.96 20.70 -2.52
C GLN A 91 5.56 20.72 -1.12
N GLU A 92 6.03 19.56 -0.66
CA GLU A 92 6.61 19.41 0.67
C GLU A 92 7.88 18.58 0.59
N THR A 93 8.80 18.82 1.53
CA THR A 93 9.99 17.98 1.72
C THR A 93 9.86 17.27 3.06
N TRP A 94 9.71 15.94 3.02
CA TRP A 94 9.62 15.11 4.22
C TRP A 94 10.95 14.40 4.46
N THR A 95 11.24 14.07 5.71
CA THR A 95 12.46 13.33 6.09
C THR A 95 12.10 11.91 6.50
N LEU A 96 12.69 10.93 5.81
CA LEU A 96 12.50 9.50 6.04
C LEU A 96 13.76 8.91 6.70
N THR A 97 13.58 8.28 7.86
CA THR A 97 14.64 7.50 8.54
C THR A 97 14.29 6.01 8.56
N SER A 98 15.11 5.19 9.21
CA SER A 98 14.81 3.77 9.44
C SER A 98 13.54 3.54 10.24
N ASP A 99 13.17 4.49 11.11
CA ASP A 99 12.19 4.31 12.18
C ASP A 99 11.10 5.38 12.20
N SER A 100 11.26 6.47 11.44
CA SER A 100 10.30 7.58 11.42
C SER A 100 10.15 8.25 10.06
N LEU A 101 9.00 8.92 9.91
CA LEU A 101 8.71 9.84 8.81
C LEU A 101 8.34 11.19 9.41
N ASN A 102 9.17 12.20 9.21
CA ASN A 102 8.94 13.57 9.68
C ASN A 102 8.44 14.45 8.53
N THR A 103 7.23 14.99 8.66
CA THR A 103 6.60 15.85 7.65
C THR A 103 6.89 17.34 7.84
N GLY A 104 7.63 17.71 8.88
CA GLY A 104 7.79 19.06 9.38
C GLY A 104 6.65 19.51 10.31
N ARG A 105 5.47 18.89 10.18
CA ARG A 105 4.29 19.13 11.04
C ARG A 105 4.14 18.07 12.12
N VAL A 106 4.39 16.81 11.76
CA VAL A 106 4.21 15.66 12.63
C VAL A 106 5.27 14.60 12.33
N VAL A 107 5.63 13.82 13.35
CA VAL A 107 6.55 12.70 13.24
C VAL A 107 5.78 11.40 13.39
N TYR A 108 5.71 10.62 12.32
CA TYR A 108 5.13 9.29 12.33
C TYR A 108 6.17 8.26 12.81
N GLN A 109 5.69 7.26 13.56
CA GLN A 109 6.47 6.11 14.00
C GLN A 109 6.27 4.93 13.08
N LYS A 110 7.34 4.19 12.77
CA LYS A 110 7.28 3.03 11.90
C LYS A 110 6.41 1.93 12.48
N GLN A 111 5.61 1.33 11.61
CA GLN A 111 4.74 0.20 11.91
C GLN A 111 5.19 -1.05 11.16
N PRO A 112 5.03 -2.25 11.75
CA PRO A 112 5.25 -3.50 11.04
C PRO A 112 4.32 -3.62 9.84
N CYS A 113 4.89 -3.82 8.66
CA CYS A 113 4.15 -4.24 7.48
C CYS A 113 5.04 -5.03 6.52
N LEU A 114 4.42 -5.90 5.73
CA LEU A 114 5.07 -6.61 4.64
C LEU A 114 4.59 -5.99 3.33
N VAL A 115 5.51 -5.49 2.50
CA VAL A 115 5.19 -4.97 1.17
C VAL A 115 5.78 -5.89 0.11
N SER A 116 4.96 -6.29 -0.86
CA SER A 116 5.42 -7.13 -1.97
C SER A 116 4.71 -6.79 -3.27
N GLN A 117 5.35 -7.08 -4.40
CA GLN A 117 4.73 -6.90 -5.72
C GLN A 117 4.09 -8.21 -6.18
N ILE A 118 2.86 -8.12 -6.68
CA ILE A 118 2.24 -9.21 -7.42
C ILE A 118 2.70 -9.16 -8.87
N ARG A 119 3.18 -10.30 -9.37
CA ARG A 119 3.52 -10.51 -10.78
C ARG A 119 2.83 -11.79 -11.25
N PHE A 120 2.32 -11.75 -12.47
CA PHE A 120 1.79 -12.94 -13.12
C PHE A 120 2.89 -13.69 -13.87
N ALA A 121 2.73 -14.99 -14.01
CA ALA A 121 3.60 -15.78 -14.87
C ALA A 121 3.38 -15.35 -16.33
N PRO A 122 4.39 -15.50 -17.22
CA PRO A 122 4.23 -15.20 -18.63
C PRO A 122 2.99 -15.91 -19.21
N GLY A 123 2.14 -15.16 -19.92
CA GLY A 123 0.91 -15.67 -20.52
C GLY A 123 -0.26 -15.89 -19.55
N THR A 124 -0.10 -15.59 -18.25
CA THR A 124 -1.19 -15.65 -17.27
C THR A 124 -1.63 -14.27 -16.82
N ASN A 125 -2.86 -14.18 -16.33
CA ASN A 125 -3.43 -12.98 -15.75
C ASN A 125 -3.99 -13.23 -14.34
N THR A 126 -3.57 -14.35 -13.73
CA THR A 126 -3.97 -14.74 -12.38
C THR A 126 -2.80 -15.35 -11.62
N THR A 127 -2.82 -15.18 -10.31
CA THR A 127 -1.95 -15.87 -9.37
C THR A 127 -2.65 -16.06 -8.03
N THR A 128 -2.09 -16.91 -7.18
CA THR A 128 -2.52 -17.10 -5.81
C THR A 128 -1.35 -16.86 -4.87
N VAL A 129 -1.53 -15.94 -3.92
CA VAL A 129 -0.57 -15.69 -2.86
C VAL A 129 -0.98 -16.47 -1.62
N ASN A 130 -0.06 -17.23 -1.03
CA ASN A 130 -0.25 -17.91 0.25
C ASN A 130 0.66 -17.22 1.28
N GLN A 131 0.08 -16.68 2.34
CA GLN A 131 0.83 -15.91 3.33
C GLN A 131 0.10 -15.87 4.68
N SER A 132 0.79 -15.42 5.74
CA SER A 132 0.17 -15.07 7.02
C SER A 132 0.35 -13.60 7.35
N VAL A 133 -0.65 -13.00 7.99
CA VAL A 133 -0.58 -11.65 8.54
C VAL A 133 -0.67 -11.72 10.07
N VAL A 134 0.26 -11.05 10.74
CA VAL A 134 0.31 -10.95 12.21
C VAL A 134 -0.69 -9.88 12.68
N ARG A 135 -1.33 -10.11 13.83
CA ARG A 135 -2.24 -9.14 14.44
C ARG A 135 -1.59 -7.76 14.56
N GLY A 136 -2.28 -6.72 14.12
CA GLY A 136 -1.78 -5.34 14.14
C GLY A 136 -0.86 -4.97 12.97
N SER A 137 -0.34 -5.95 12.22
CA SER A 137 0.43 -5.71 10.99
C SER A 137 -0.49 -5.67 9.76
N ARG A 138 0.08 -5.35 8.60
CA ARG A 138 -0.57 -5.42 7.28
C ARG A 138 0.35 -6.04 6.25
N ASN A 139 -0.23 -6.86 5.37
CA ASN A 139 0.44 -7.33 4.17
C ASN A 139 -0.09 -6.53 2.98
N ILE A 140 0.76 -5.74 2.34
CA ILE A 140 0.41 -4.86 1.23
C ILE A 140 0.96 -5.46 -0.05
N TYR A 141 0.06 -5.76 -0.97
CA TYR A 141 0.40 -6.23 -2.30
C TYR A 141 0.22 -5.12 -3.31
N LEU A 142 1.31 -4.79 -4.02
CA LEU A 142 1.31 -3.84 -5.11
C LEU A 142 1.06 -4.58 -6.42
N LEU A 143 -0.03 -4.25 -7.10
CA LEU A 143 -0.38 -4.81 -8.41
C LEU A 143 -0.45 -3.70 -9.46
N ARG A 144 0.43 -3.76 -10.46
CA ARG A 144 0.35 -2.86 -11.60
C ARG A 144 -0.78 -3.30 -12.52
N ALA A 145 -1.71 -2.40 -12.81
CA ALA A 145 -2.81 -2.62 -13.73
C ALA A 145 -3.20 -1.33 -14.46
N ASN A 146 -3.95 -1.46 -15.54
CA ASN A 146 -4.39 -0.36 -16.39
C ASN A 146 -5.84 0.01 -16.11
N GLN A 147 -6.17 1.29 -16.33
CA GLN A 147 -7.54 1.77 -16.32
C GLN A 147 -8.41 0.95 -17.28
N GLY A 148 -9.64 0.66 -16.86
CA GLY A 148 -10.63 -0.07 -17.64
C GLY A 148 -10.58 -1.58 -17.48
N GLN A 149 -9.44 -2.14 -17.04
CA GLN A 149 -9.33 -3.56 -16.70
C GLN A 149 -10.29 -3.93 -15.55
N ARG A 150 -10.58 -5.22 -15.42
CA ARG A 150 -11.29 -5.80 -14.28
C ARG A 150 -10.30 -6.51 -13.37
N MET A 151 -10.36 -6.22 -12.07
CA MET A 151 -9.62 -6.94 -11.03
C MET A 151 -10.58 -7.81 -10.22
N ASP A 152 -10.38 -9.12 -10.26
CA ASP A 152 -11.09 -10.06 -9.39
C ASP A 152 -10.18 -10.50 -8.25
N LEU A 153 -10.70 -10.44 -7.03
CA LEU A 153 -10.00 -10.80 -5.80
C LEU A 153 -10.86 -11.74 -4.99
N LYS A 154 -10.24 -12.77 -4.42
CA LYS A 154 -10.86 -13.64 -3.41
C LYS A 154 -9.83 -14.04 -2.39
N ILE A 155 -10.12 -13.79 -1.12
CA ILE A 155 -9.31 -14.25 0.00
C ILE A 155 -10.03 -15.35 0.76
N THR A 156 -9.30 -16.38 1.16
CA THR A 156 -9.78 -17.42 2.08
C THR A 156 -8.80 -17.59 3.22
N ALA A 157 -9.31 -17.85 4.42
CA ALA A 157 -8.53 -18.16 5.61
C ALA A 157 -9.24 -19.28 6.38
N LEU A 158 -8.48 -20.17 7.00
CA LEU A 158 -9.05 -21.33 7.72
C LEU A 158 -10.05 -20.90 8.80
N GLU A 159 -9.72 -19.83 9.53
CA GLU A 159 -10.55 -19.29 10.61
C GLU A 159 -11.51 -18.17 10.15
N ASN A 160 -11.64 -17.94 8.84
CA ASN A 160 -12.44 -16.84 8.28
C ASN A 160 -12.10 -15.46 8.86
N ASN A 161 -10.82 -15.23 9.18
CA ASN A 161 -10.35 -14.06 9.90
C ASN A 161 -9.40 -13.17 9.08
N ALA A 162 -9.45 -13.25 7.75
CA ALA A 162 -8.67 -12.40 6.85
C ALA A 162 -9.59 -11.63 5.90
N VAL A 163 -9.32 -10.33 5.75
CA VAL A 163 -10.02 -9.43 4.83
C VAL A 163 -9.01 -8.61 4.04
N PHE A 164 -9.46 -7.97 2.97
CA PHE A 164 -8.66 -7.01 2.23
C PHE A 164 -9.37 -5.70 1.91
N ASP A 165 -8.57 -4.64 1.85
CA ASP A 165 -8.93 -3.38 1.22
C ASP A 165 -8.30 -3.28 -0.18
N VAL A 166 -8.89 -2.47 -1.05
CA VAL A 166 -8.32 -2.15 -2.37
C VAL A 166 -8.30 -0.64 -2.57
N ILE A 167 -7.11 -0.11 -2.84
CA ILE A 167 -6.92 1.32 -3.10
C ILE A 167 -6.29 1.50 -4.49
N ALA A 168 -6.86 2.42 -5.25
CA ALA A 168 -6.43 2.74 -6.60
C ALA A 168 -5.21 3.68 -6.62
N PRO A 169 -4.46 3.73 -7.74
CA PRO A 169 -3.29 4.62 -7.89
C PRO A 169 -3.59 6.11 -7.68
N ASN A 170 -4.83 6.52 -7.96
CA ASN A 170 -5.31 7.89 -7.76
C ASN A 170 -5.77 8.17 -6.31
N GLY A 171 -5.62 7.19 -5.41
CA GLY A 171 -6.01 7.28 -4.01
C GLY A 171 -7.48 6.99 -3.72
N GLN A 172 -8.27 6.57 -4.71
CA GLN A 172 -9.65 6.16 -4.47
C GLN A 172 -9.67 4.81 -3.74
N ILE A 173 -10.36 4.75 -2.59
CA ILE A 173 -10.67 3.48 -1.93
C ILE A 173 -11.78 2.81 -2.74
N LEU A 174 -11.48 1.63 -3.31
CA LEU A 174 -12.42 0.87 -4.13
C LEU A 174 -13.19 -0.16 -3.34
N LYS A 175 -12.58 -0.69 -2.28
CA LYS A 175 -13.20 -1.67 -1.40
C LYS A 175 -12.54 -1.65 -0.03
N THR A 176 -13.34 -1.90 1.00
CA THR A 176 -12.89 -2.07 2.38
C THR A 176 -13.36 -3.42 2.91
N GLU A 177 -12.53 -4.03 3.75
CA GLU A 177 -12.77 -5.24 4.54
C GLU A 177 -13.50 -6.37 3.80
N ALA A 178 -13.13 -6.60 2.55
CA ALA A 178 -13.79 -7.59 1.71
C ALA A 178 -13.11 -8.96 1.78
N THR A 179 -13.92 -10.01 1.56
CA THR A 179 -13.44 -11.36 1.31
C THR A 179 -13.42 -11.71 -0.19
N GLN A 180 -14.18 -10.96 -1.00
CA GLN A 180 -14.22 -11.10 -2.45
C GLN A 180 -14.65 -9.78 -3.11
N SER A 181 -14.16 -9.51 -4.32
CA SER A 181 -14.57 -8.34 -5.11
C SER A 181 -14.28 -8.53 -6.60
N SER A 182 -15.04 -7.80 -7.43
CA SER A 182 -14.78 -7.64 -8.88
C SER A 182 -14.88 -6.17 -9.22
N LEU A 183 -13.74 -5.54 -9.49
CA LEU A 183 -13.60 -4.09 -9.58
C LEU A 183 -13.24 -3.67 -11.01
N LYS A 184 -13.97 -2.69 -11.57
CA LYS A 184 -13.52 -1.99 -12.78
C LYS A 184 -12.51 -0.92 -12.37
N LEU A 185 -11.31 -0.98 -12.95
CA LEU A 185 -10.18 -0.18 -12.51
C LEU A 185 -10.26 1.27 -13.02
N PRO A 186 -10.28 2.28 -12.13
CA PRO A 186 -10.48 3.67 -12.54
C PRO A 186 -9.19 4.38 -13.01
N ALA A 187 -8.01 3.78 -12.81
CA ALA A 187 -6.73 4.43 -13.10
C ALA A 187 -5.65 3.43 -13.49
N THR A 188 -4.65 3.89 -14.25
CA THR A 188 -3.45 3.09 -14.54
C THR A 188 -2.39 3.32 -13.47
N GLY A 189 -1.81 2.26 -12.93
CA GLY A 189 -0.73 2.35 -11.94
C GLY A 189 -0.68 1.17 -10.99
N ASN A 190 -0.03 1.37 -9.85
CA ASN A 190 0.05 0.37 -8.78
C ASN A 190 -1.16 0.49 -7.86
N TYR A 191 -1.97 -0.56 -7.81
CA TYR A 191 -3.03 -0.75 -6.84
C TYR A 191 -2.45 -1.34 -5.55
N GLU A 192 -3.04 -0.96 -4.41
CA GLU A 192 -2.72 -1.54 -3.12
C GLU A 192 -3.83 -2.52 -2.74
N ILE A 193 -3.47 -3.78 -2.53
CA ILE A 193 -4.36 -4.78 -1.91
C ILE A 193 -3.82 -5.02 -0.50
N ILE A 194 -4.55 -4.55 0.50
CA ILE A 194 -4.08 -4.48 1.88
C ILE A 194 -4.78 -5.58 2.67
N VAL A 195 -4.04 -6.61 3.05
CA VAL A 195 -4.58 -7.73 3.83
C VAL A 195 -4.32 -7.50 5.32
N GLY A 196 -5.37 -7.67 6.11
CA GLY A 196 -5.35 -7.63 7.57
C GLY A 196 -6.13 -8.79 8.18
N GLY A 197 -5.81 -9.11 9.43
CA GLY A 197 -6.60 -10.04 10.23
C GLY A 197 -7.73 -9.32 10.95
N THR A 198 -8.94 -9.87 10.97
CA THR A 198 -10.08 -9.35 11.76
C THR A 198 -10.00 -9.81 13.23
N ARG A 199 -9.39 -10.97 13.48
CA ARG A 199 -9.16 -11.53 14.82
C ARG A 199 -7.85 -12.31 14.84
N GLY A 200 -6.91 -11.89 15.69
CA GLY A 200 -5.62 -12.59 15.84
C GLY A 200 -4.77 -12.57 14.57
N ASN A 201 -3.88 -13.56 14.47
CA ASN A 201 -3.10 -13.80 13.25
C ASN A 201 -3.98 -14.54 12.23
N ALA A 202 -3.76 -14.30 10.94
CA ALA A 202 -4.52 -14.97 9.89
C ALA A 202 -3.58 -15.54 8.83
N THR A 203 -3.68 -16.85 8.58
CA THR A 203 -3.06 -17.51 7.42
C THR A 203 -4.09 -17.59 6.31
N TYR A 204 -3.73 -17.12 5.12
CA TYR A 204 -4.67 -16.93 4.03
C TYR A 204 -4.12 -17.33 2.66
N LYS A 205 -5.06 -17.56 1.74
CA LYS A 205 -4.84 -17.63 0.30
C LYS A 205 -5.56 -16.48 -0.37
N LEU A 206 -4.83 -15.62 -1.08
CA LEU A 206 -5.38 -14.52 -1.87
C LEU A 206 -5.25 -14.86 -3.35
N ASN A 207 -6.37 -15.17 -4.00
CA ASN A 207 -6.43 -15.27 -5.45
C ASN A 207 -6.62 -13.89 -6.05
N VAL A 208 -5.80 -13.58 -7.06
CA VAL A 208 -5.79 -12.30 -7.76
C VAL A 208 -5.84 -12.56 -9.26
N LYS A 209 -6.72 -11.83 -9.96
CA LYS A 209 -6.86 -11.92 -11.42
C LYS A 209 -7.12 -10.54 -12.03
N ILE A 210 -6.55 -10.30 -13.21
CA ILE A 210 -6.76 -9.09 -14.01
C ILE A 210 -7.28 -9.47 -15.40
N GLN A 211 -8.24 -8.72 -15.94
CA GLN A 211 -8.79 -8.91 -17.30
C GLN A 211 -8.88 -7.59 -18.05
#